data_AF-A0A1M6G661-F1
#
_entry.id   AF-A0A1M6G661-F1
#
_cell.length_a   1.000
_cell.length_b   1.000
_cell.length_c   1.000
_cell.angle_alpha   90.00
_cell.angle_beta   90.00
_cell.angle_gamma   90.00
#
_symmetry.space_group_name_H-M   'P 1'
#
loop_
_entity.id
_entity.type
_entity.pdbx_description
1 polymer ?
#
loop_
_entity_poly.entity_id
_entity_poly.type
_entity_poly.pdbx_seq_one_letter_code
_entity_poly.pdbx_strand_id
1 'polypeptide(L)' 'MFRIAISRLDDARIVPEHRETVLSVDEAVRAVLARLPRADPAAFSGRAVQDSVNRVNDFRRDVVAGDRGYRVVIAPMM' A
#
# COMPACT_ATOMS: atom_id res chain seq x y z
N MET A 1 6.00 -2.63 -13.46
CA MET A 1 6.61 -3.09 -12.20
C MET A 1 6.36 -2.05 -11.13
N PHE A 2 6.03 -2.46 -9.92
CA PHE A 2 5.62 -1.58 -8.82
C PHE A 2 6.38 -1.94 -7.55
N ARG A 3 6.84 -0.92 -6.84
CA ARG A 3 7.37 -1.05 -5.48
C ARG A 3 6.25 -0.82 -4.48
N ILE A 4 6.24 -1.64 -3.43
CA ILE A 4 5.32 -1.52 -2.30
C ILE A 4 6.14 -1.17 -1.07
N ALA A 5 5.69 -0.19 -0.29
CA ALA A 5 6.23 0.11 1.02
C ALA A 5 5.08 0.18 2.03
N ILE A 6 5.18 -0.59 3.10
CA ILE A 6 4.24 -0.58 4.22
C ILE A 6 5.03 -0.12 5.45
N SER A 7 4.53 0.94 6.08
CA SER A 7 5.10 1.47 7.31
C SER A 7 4.03 1.52 8.38
N ARG A 8 4.36 1.13 9.60
CA ARG A 8 3.48 1.33 10.75
C ARG A 8 3.51 2.79 11.19
N LEU A 9 2.36 3.30 11.57
CA LEU A 9 2.17 4.63 12.12
C LEU A 9 2.14 4.52 13.65
N ASP A 10 3.15 5.06 14.31
CA ASP A 10 3.28 5.10 15.78
C ASP A 10 3.30 6.54 16.24
N ASP A 11 2.19 7.04 16.81
CA ASP A 11 2.02 8.43 17.25
C ASP A 11 2.61 9.48 16.27
N ALA A 12 3.87 9.87 16.45
CA ALA A 12 4.60 10.85 15.64
C ALA A 12 5.68 10.24 14.70
N ARG A 13 5.72 8.91 14.54
CA ARG A 13 6.76 8.17 13.81
C ARG A 13 6.17 7.29 12.72
N ILE A 14 6.90 7.23 11.61
CA ILE A 14 6.65 6.29 10.52
C ILE A 14 7.74 5.23 10.60
N VAL A 15 7.36 4.00 10.96
CA VAL A 15 8.28 2.88 11.15
C VAL A 15 8.18 1.95 9.94
N PRO A 16 9.23 1.82 9.10
CA PRO A 16 9.21 0.89 7.98
C PRO A 16 9.01 -0.54 8.47
N GLU A 17 8.03 -1.26 7.91
CA GLU A 17 7.78 -2.67 8.27
C GLU A 17 8.03 -3.63 7.13
N HIS A 18 7.69 -3.24 5.90
CA HIS A 18 7.75 -4.15 4.77
C HIS A 18 8.01 -3.42 3.46
N ARG A 19 8.78 -4.05 2.58
CA ARG A 19 9.03 -3.59 1.22
C ARG A 19 9.08 -4.78 0.29
N GLU A 20 8.43 -4.66 -0.86
CA GLU A 20 8.48 -5.68 -1.90
C GLU A 20 8.27 -5.05 -3.28
N THR A 21 8.44 -5.86 -4.32
CA THR A 21 8.25 -5.45 -5.72
C THR A 21 7.44 -6.50 -6.45
N VAL A 22 6.52 -6.04 -7.29
CA VAL A 22 5.58 -6.87 -8.05
C VAL A 22 5.46 -6.38 -9.49
N LEU A 23 4.87 -7.18 -10.36
CA LEU A 23 4.82 -6.88 -11.80
C LEU A 23 3.58 -6.03 -12.16
N SER A 24 2.47 -6.18 -11.42
CA SER A 24 1.18 -5.53 -11.69
C SER A 24 0.54 -4.86 -10.47
N VAL A 25 -0.45 -3.99 -10.71
CA VAL A 25 -1.26 -3.39 -9.64
C VAL A 25 -2.08 -4.44 -8.90
N ASP A 26 -2.62 -5.45 -9.59
CA ASP A 26 -3.41 -6.51 -8.94
C ASP A 26 -2.56 -7.39 -8.02
N GLU A 27 -1.31 -7.65 -8.39
CA GLU A 27 -0.34 -8.27 -7.48
C GLU A 27 -0.02 -7.35 -6.30
N ALA A 28 0.10 -6.04 -6.52
CA ALA A 28 0.38 -5.10 -5.44
C ALA A 28 -0.74 -5.05 -4.40
N VAL A 29 -1.99 -5.01 -4.86
CA VAL A 29 -3.17 -5.07 -3.98
C VAL A 29 -3.21 -6.39 -3.22
N ARG A 30 -3.00 -7.54 -3.89
CA ARG A 30 -2.97 -8.85 -3.23
C ARG A 30 -1.87 -8.94 -2.17
N ALA A 31 -0.68 -8.43 -2.48
CA ALA A 31 0.45 -8.41 -1.56
C ALA A 31 0.16 -7.58 -0.30
N VAL A 32 -0.43 -6.39 -0.47
CA VAL A 32 -0.85 -5.53 0.66
C VAL A 32 -1.88 -6.24 1.55
N LEU A 33 -2.91 -6.85 0.94
CA LEU A 33 -3.96 -7.56 1.71
C LEU A 33 -3.42 -8.81 2.40
N ALA A 34 -2.47 -9.52 1.80
CA ALA A 34 -1.80 -10.64 2.45
C ALA A 34 -1.00 -10.19 3.68
N ARG A 35 -0.36 -9.02 3.62
CA ARG A 35 0.44 -8.48 4.73
C ARG A 35 -0.39 -7.79 5.82
N LEU A 36 -1.54 -7.22 5.45
CA LEU A 36 -2.48 -6.54 6.34
C LEU A 36 -3.89 -7.17 6.23
N PRO A 37 -4.08 -8.42 6.66
CA PRO A 37 -5.34 -9.16 6.46
C PRO A 37 -6.55 -8.57 7.23
N ARG A 38 -6.29 -7.66 8.19
CA ARG A 38 -7.31 -6.94 8.95
C ARG A 38 -7.59 -5.52 8.42
N ALA A 39 -6.92 -5.09 7.35
CA ALA A 39 -7.21 -3.82 6.71
C ALA A 39 -8.51 -3.92 5.90
N ASP A 40 -9.25 -2.81 5.79
CA ASP A 40 -10.39 -2.73 4.88
C ASP A 40 -9.95 -2.91 3.42
N PRO A 41 -10.37 -3.98 2.73
CA PRO A 41 -9.96 -4.21 1.35
C PRO A 41 -10.53 -3.18 0.37
N ALA A 42 -11.63 -2.49 0.72
CA ALA A 42 -12.19 -1.43 -0.12
C ALA A 42 -11.24 -0.23 -0.26
N ALA A 43 -10.31 -0.04 0.69
CA ALA A 43 -9.29 1.00 0.63
C ALA A 43 -8.27 0.77 -0.51
N PHE A 44 -8.21 -0.44 -1.09
CA PHE A 44 -7.21 -0.85 -2.08
C PHE A 44 -7.84 -1.35 -3.39
N SER A 45 -8.89 -0.71 -3.89
CA SER A 45 -9.42 -1.08 -5.21
C SER A 45 -8.35 -0.90 -6.31
N GLY A 46 -8.13 -1.95 -7.11
CA GLY A 46 -7.12 -1.94 -8.17
C GLY A 46 -7.27 -0.75 -9.13
N ARG A 47 -8.51 -0.36 -9.45
CA ARG A 47 -8.81 0.83 -10.25
C ARG A 47 -8.32 2.12 -9.59
N ALA A 48 -8.60 2.34 -8.31
CA ALA A 48 -8.15 3.55 -7.62
C ALA A 48 -6.62 3.60 -7.51
N VAL A 49 -5.98 2.45 -7.29
CA VAL A 49 -4.52 2.34 -7.29
C VAL A 49 -3.96 2.68 -8.67
N GLN A 50 -4.50 2.06 -9.73
CA GLN A 50 -4.09 2.28 -11.12
C GLN A 50 -4.28 3.74 -11.55
N ASP A 51 -5.43 4.34 -11.23
CA ASP A 51 -5.73 5.74 -11.54
C ASP A 51 -4.77 6.69 -10.82
N SER A 52 -4.42 6.39 -9.56
CA SER A 52 -3.48 7.19 -8.78
C SER A 52 -2.06 7.10 -9.34
N VAL A 53 -1.53 5.89 -9.55
CA VAL A 53 -0.15 5.72 -10.07
C VAL A 53 0.00 6.31 -11.46
N ASN A 54 -1.03 6.26 -12.31
CA ASN A 54 -1.01 6.86 -13.64
C ASN A 54 -1.05 8.40 -13.61
N ARG A 55 -1.65 9.01 -12.58
CA ARG A 55 -1.81 10.47 -12.49
C ARG A 55 -0.68 11.15 -11.73
N VAL A 56 -0.24 10.58 -10.62
CA VAL A 56 0.68 11.24 -9.67
C VAL A 56 1.94 10.43 -9.36
N ASN A 57 2.17 9.31 -10.08
CA ASN A 57 3.32 8.42 -9.89
C ASN A 57 3.46 7.80 -8.49
N ASP A 58 2.42 7.84 -7.67
CA ASP A 58 2.27 6.99 -6.49
C ASP A 58 0.78 6.78 -6.15
N PHE A 59 0.52 5.77 -5.33
CA PHE A 59 -0.69 5.59 -4.58
C PHE A 59 -0.31 5.54 -3.11
N ARG A 60 -0.92 6.39 -2.29
CA ARG A 60 -0.68 6.45 -0.85
C ARG A 60 -1.99 6.34 -0.10
N ARG A 61 -2.03 5.47 0.90
CA ARG A 61 -3.19 5.32 1.76
C ARG A 61 -2.78 4.97 3.18
N ASP A 62 -3.36 5.69 4.13
CA ASP A 62 -3.30 5.32 5.54
C ASP A 62 -4.51 4.44 5.86
N VAL A 63 -4.27 3.31 6.50
CA VAL A 63 -5.29 2.32 6.88
C VAL A 63 -5.08 1.87 8.31
N VAL A 64 -6.18 1.45 8.95
CA VAL A 64 -6.12 0.76 10.24
C VAL A 64 -6.25 -0.74 9.98
N ALA A 65 -5.35 -1.53 10.56
CA ALA A 65 -5.39 -3.00 10.48
C ALA A 65 -5.25 -3.58 11.89
N GLY A 66 -6.37 -3.98 12.48
CA GLY A 66 -6.45 -4.28 13.91
C GLY A 66 -6.29 -3.01 14.74
N ASP A 67 -5.44 -3.04 15.76
CA ASP A 67 -5.25 -1.91 16.69
C ASP A 67 -4.15 -0.92 16.24
N ARG A 68 -3.64 -1.08 15.01
CA ARG A 68 -2.48 -0.34 14.51
C ARG A 68 -2.79 0.36 13.19
N GLY A 69 -2.27 1.58 13.05
CA GLY A 69 -2.27 2.33 11.79
C GLY A 69 -1.09 1.96 10.90
N TYR A 70 -1.30 1.96 9.60
CA TYR A 70 -0.27 1.70 8.59
C TYR A 70 -0.41 2.67 7.43
N ARG A 71 0.72 3.11 6.89
CA ARG A 71 0.83 3.80 5.61
C ARG A 71 1.30 2.82 4.56
N VAL A 72 0.50 2.67 3.51
CA VAL A 72 0.82 1.88 2.33
C VAL A 72 1.14 2.83 1.18
N VAL A 73 2.26 2.57 0.50
CA VAL A 73 2.68 3.26 -0.72
C VAL A 73 2.90 2.23 -1.81
N ILE A 74 2.25 2.43 -2.96
CA ILE A 74 2.48 1.67 -4.19
C ILE A 74 2.95 2.67 -5.24
N ALA A 75 4.11 2.45 -5.87
CA ALA A 75 4.63 3.35 -6.89
C ALA A 75 5.22 2.57 -8.06
N PRO A 76 5.08 3.06 -9.31
CA PRO A 76 5.77 2.47 -10.45
C PRO A 76 7.28 2.59 -10.27
N MET A 77 8.00 1.60 -10.75
CA MET A 77 9.44 1.69 -10.94
C MET A 77 9.69 2.22 -12.36
N MET A 78 10.33 3.38 -12.45
CA MET A 78 10.82 3.96 -13.70
C MET A 78 12.27 3.56 -13.94
#